data_AF-A0A2A2JYW7-F1
#
_entry.id   AF-A0A2A2JYW7-F1
#
_cell.length_a   1.000
_cell.length_b   1.000
_cell.length_c   1.000
_cell.angle_alpha   90.00
_cell.angle_beta   90.00
_cell.angle_gamma   90.00
#
_symmetry.space_group_name_H-M   'P 1'
#
loop_
_entity.id
_entity.type
_entity.pdbx_description
1 polymer ?
#
loop_
_entity_poly.entity_id
_entity_poly.type
_entity_poly.pdbx_seq_one_letter_code
_entity_poly.pdbx_strand_id
1 'polypeptide(L)'
;MSTDEQKLRDIKELMIPIIKKNYEHLNNKTLDDQLCGQLWKVHELKFIKQFDYNMRWSFRLLKPDVPKEVRYLEHEIRKLKVKSDLYGRPNKNRVVNMLKETMNKYSGSIITKYTELRNESLGRKTTVIATEKPKSTENIEVQNIKASDKRPPTSNKQLIYRDKLLENWAENFYDENDEQTPAKVDYWNRQYYILYVEEKPDKKKLEEIKKIFFEETSANSDELYLSDEDLEAKWKNAVEDKLDDIKYVNDKLKRFRRTGLPKRVRQLNRDLMKVRFSRQFYEHDKEDAIKMIKNAAKPYSDKELMWWETSFGNSYYTDNETPYGKRMLIIQENTRTYHDRYATWTPRFSKLIKKRRKLECDQSKTVEQRMIELKPVNIEANEVVNKQRKTPEEKEKYWEGEKQIERERVEKCDQEVKKFKEAGPRINQLYRDIENLCLSDAFFRMGYNKQISMYIKVTAKYTDEEVIKFWETLQQ
;
A
#
# COMPACT_ATOMS: atom_id res chain seq x y z
N MET A 1 16.37 14.44 -33.44
CA MET A 1 15.52 13.70 -32.49
C MET A 1 14.33 14.57 -32.17
N SER A 2 13.12 14.02 -32.10
CA SER A 2 11.92 14.77 -31.69
C SER A 2 12.08 15.28 -30.26
N THR A 3 11.66 16.52 -29.98
CA THR A 3 11.61 17.07 -28.62
C THR A 3 10.56 16.35 -27.78
N ASP A 4 10.62 16.47 -26.46
CA ASP A 4 9.60 15.88 -25.60
C ASP A 4 8.23 16.52 -25.83
N GLU A 5 8.15 17.80 -26.19
CA GLU A 5 6.88 18.41 -26.61
C GLU A 5 6.36 17.80 -27.91
N GLN A 6 7.25 17.51 -28.88
CA GLN A 6 6.83 16.85 -30.12
C GLN A 6 6.33 15.43 -29.86
N LYS A 7 7.02 14.66 -29.01
CA LYS A 7 6.57 13.31 -28.64
C LYS A 7 5.23 13.34 -27.90
N LEU A 8 5.01 14.31 -27.01
CA LEU A 8 3.74 14.48 -26.32
C LEU A 8 2.61 14.81 -27.30
N ARG A 9 2.86 15.69 -28.28
CA ARG A 9 1.89 15.99 -29.34
C ARG A 9 1.53 14.74 -30.14
N ASP A 10 2.53 13.99 -30.61
CA ASP A 10 2.32 12.78 -31.40
C ASP A 10 1.56 11.70 -30.59
N ILE A 11 1.91 11.51 -29.32
CA ILE A 11 1.19 10.56 -28.44
C ILE A 11 -0.24 11.02 -28.17
N LYS A 12 -0.45 12.33 -27.99
CA LYS A 12 -1.78 12.91 -27.77
C LYS A 12 -2.71 12.59 -28.93
N GLU A 13 -2.25 12.79 -30.16
CA GLU A 13 -3.00 12.48 -31.37
C GLU A 13 -3.40 11.00 -31.45
N LEU A 14 -2.48 10.09 -31.06
CA LEU A 14 -2.76 8.65 -31.04
C LEU A 14 -3.69 8.22 -29.89
N MET A 15 -3.63 8.90 -28.75
CA MET A 15 -4.35 8.51 -27.53
C MET A 15 -5.77 9.09 -27.45
N ILE A 16 -6.04 10.26 -28.02
CA ILE A 16 -7.36 10.90 -27.98
C ILE A 16 -8.48 9.96 -28.48
N PRO A 17 -8.35 9.27 -29.63
CA PRO A 17 -9.38 8.34 -30.10
C PRO A 17 -9.64 7.19 -29.12
N ILE A 18 -8.60 6.70 -28.43
CA ILE A 18 -8.71 5.61 -27.46
C ILE A 18 -9.40 6.09 -26.17
N ILE A 19 -9.04 7.29 -25.70
CA ILE A 19 -9.65 7.91 -24.52
C ILE A 19 -11.15 8.15 -24.75
N LYS A 20 -11.51 8.72 -25.92
CA LYS A 20 -12.90 8.95 -26.32
C LYS A 20 -13.70 7.64 -26.34
N LYS A 21 -13.20 6.62 -27.04
CA LYS A 21 -13.85 5.31 -27.15
C LYS A 21 -14.05 4.61 -25.80
N ASN A 22 -13.05 4.65 -24.92
CA ASN A 22 -13.14 4.01 -23.60
C ASN A 22 -14.14 4.73 -22.69
N TYR A 23 -14.19 6.06 -22.74
CA TYR A 23 -15.14 6.83 -21.94
C TYR A 23 -16.58 6.65 -22.41
N GLU A 24 -16.82 6.68 -23.72
CA GLU A 24 -18.13 6.45 -24.32
C GLU A 24 -18.66 5.05 -23.96
N HIS A 25 -17.81 4.03 -24.03
CA HIS A 25 -18.17 2.66 -23.62
C HIS A 25 -18.53 2.54 -22.14
N LEU A 26 -17.87 3.29 -21.25
CA LEU A 26 -18.11 3.19 -19.80
C LEU A 26 -19.30 4.04 -19.34
N ASN A 27 -19.60 5.14 -20.03
CA ASN A 27 -20.54 6.15 -19.55
C ASN A 27 -21.75 6.37 -20.47
N ASN A 28 -21.84 5.68 -21.63
CA ASN A 28 -22.89 5.85 -22.63
C ASN A 28 -23.15 7.32 -23.02
N LYS A 29 -22.09 8.13 -23.05
CA LYS A 29 -22.14 9.56 -23.38
C LYS A 29 -20.95 9.95 -24.23
N THR A 30 -21.24 10.72 -25.28
CA THR A 30 -20.22 11.36 -26.13
C THR A 30 -19.39 12.33 -25.30
N LEU A 31 -18.07 12.22 -25.44
CA LEU A 31 -17.13 13.03 -24.68
C LEU A 31 -16.97 14.40 -25.35
N ASP A 32 -17.21 15.49 -24.62
CA ASP A 32 -16.86 16.83 -25.10
C ASP A 32 -15.34 17.07 -25.07
N ASP A 33 -14.87 18.04 -25.87
CA ASP A 33 -13.44 18.28 -26.04
C ASP A 33 -12.75 18.86 -24.78
N GLN A 34 -13.52 19.53 -23.91
CA GLN A 34 -13.01 20.07 -22.64
C GLN A 34 -12.69 18.95 -21.65
N LEU A 35 -13.61 18.00 -21.48
CA LEU A 35 -13.43 16.82 -20.65
C LEU A 35 -12.40 15.86 -21.24
N CYS A 36 -12.30 15.77 -22.57
CA CYS A 36 -11.22 15.04 -23.25
C CYS A 36 -9.83 15.64 -22.94
N GLY A 37 -9.72 16.97 -22.90
CA GLY A 37 -8.51 17.66 -22.49
C GLY A 37 -8.12 17.37 -21.04
N GLN A 38 -9.10 17.32 -20.13
CA GLN A 38 -8.86 16.97 -18.73
C GLN A 38 -8.40 15.51 -18.55
N LEU A 39 -9.02 14.57 -19.27
CA LEU A 39 -8.60 13.17 -19.26
C LEU A 39 -7.20 13.00 -19.84
N TRP A 40 -6.87 13.72 -20.92
CA TRP A 40 -5.52 13.72 -21.49
C TRP A 40 -4.47 14.19 -20.48
N LYS A 41 -4.73 15.26 -19.70
CA LYS A 41 -3.76 15.75 -18.69
C LYS A 41 -3.31 14.67 -17.69
N VAL A 42 -4.21 13.75 -17.32
CA VAL A 42 -3.87 12.61 -16.43
C VAL A 42 -2.91 11.62 -17.11
N HIS A 43 -3.01 11.45 -18.43
CA HIS A 43 -2.12 10.61 -19.22
C HIS A 43 -0.80 11.31 -19.55
N GLU A 44 -0.85 12.61 -19.83
CA GLU A 44 0.31 13.47 -20.13
C GLU A 44 1.37 13.39 -19.03
N LEU A 45 0.97 13.53 -17.77
CA LEU A 45 1.88 13.39 -16.62
C LEU A 45 2.55 12.02 -16.55
N LYS A 46 1.88 10.95 -16.98
CA LYS A 46 2.46 9.60 -17.01
C LYS A 46 3.50 9.47 -18.13
N PHE A 47 3.25 10.08 -19.29
CA PHE A 47 4.20 10.07 -20.40
C PHE A 47 5.43 10.93 -20.12
N ILE A 48 5.28 12.10 -19.49
CA ILE A 48 6.40 12.93 -19.03
C ILE A 48 7.32 12.12 -18.10
N LYS A 49 6.75 11.51 -17.06
CA LYS A 49 7.51 10.63 -16.15
C LYS A 49 8.20 9.47 -16.88
N GLN A 50 7.57 8.93 -17.91
CA GLN A 50 8.13 7.85 -18.73
C GLN A 50 9.29 8.34 -19.60
N PHE A 51 9.23 9.58 -20.11
CA PHE A 51 10.31 10.21 -20.88
C PHE A 51 11.52 10.46 -20.00
N ASP A 52 11.32 11.08 -18.84
CA ASP A 52 12.38 11.33 -17.85
C ASP A 52 13.08 10.03 -17.45
N TYR A 53 12.28 8.99 -17.19
CA TYR A 53 12.82 7.67 -16.89
C TYR A 53 13.61 7.06 -18.06
N ASN A 54 13.06 7.09 -19.27
CA ASN A 54 13.72 6.54 -20.45
C ASN A 54 15.02 7.28 -20.75
N MET A 55 15.04 8.60 -20.52
CA MET A 55 16.21 9.45 -20.66
C MET A 55 17.28 9.09 -19.63
N ARG A 56 16.93 9.08 -18.33
CA ARG A 56 17.85 8.67 -17.25
C ARG A 56 18.43 7.28 -17.48
N TRP A 57 17.59 6.32 -17.88
CA TRP A 57 18.05 4.97 -18.17
C TRP A 57 19.00 4.90 -19.37
N SER A 58 18.69 5.64 -20.44
CA SER A 58 19.54 5.67 -21.61
C SER A 58 20.90 6.31 -21.30
N PHE A 59 20.93 7.37 -20.50
CA PHE A 59 22.18 7.96 -20.01
C PHE A 59 22.95 7.02 -19.09
N ARG A 60 22.28 6.30 -18.19
CA ARG A 60 22.93 5.33 -17.28
C ARG A 60 23.65 4.23 -18.05
N LEU A 61 23.01 3.71 -19.10
CA LEU A 61 23.58 2.67 -19.96
C LEU A 61 24.79 3.13 -20.79
N LEU A 62 24.95 4.44 -21.00
CA LEU A 62 26.08 5.01 -21.73
C LEU A 62 27.31 5.25 -20.85
N LYS A 63 27.19 5.09 -19.52
CA LYS A 63 28.31 5.29 -18.60
C LYS A 63 29.42 4.24 -18.86
N PRO A 64 30.71 4.62 -18.69
CA PRO A 64 31.84 3.73 -18.98
C PRO A 64 31.88 2.44 -18.16
N ASP A 65 31.28 2.45 -16.96
CA ASP A 65 31.20 1.31 -16.05
C ASP A 65 30.17 0.25 -16.48
N VAL A 66 29.40 0.51 -17.54
CA VAL A 66 28.38 -0.42 -18.06
C VAL A 66 28.95 -1.32 -19.17
N PRO A 67 28.99 -2.65 -18.96
CA PRO A 67 29.41 -3.60 -19.98
C PRO A 67 28.60 -3.46 -21.28
N LYS A 68 29.24 -3.75 -22.43
CA LYS A 68 28.56 -3.66 -23.74
C LYS A 68 27.42 -4.66 -23.84
N GLU A 69 27.57 -5.81 -23.20
CA GLU A 69 26.62 -6.92 -23.14
C GLU A 69 25.33 -6.51 -22.43
N VAL A 70 25.39 -5.67 -21.40
CA VAL A 70 24.21 -5.10 -20.72
C VAL A 70 23.43 -4.19 -21.68
N ARG A 71 24.12 -3.41 -22.50
CA ARG A 71 23.50 -2.56 -23.52
C ARG A 71 22.84 -3.38 -24.63
N TYR A 72 23.48 -4.48 -25.04
CA TYR A 72 22.91 -5.41 -26.01
C TYR A 72 21.66 -6.12 -25.47
N LEU A 73 21.66 -6.53 -24.20
CA LEU A 73 20.49 -7.08 -23.54
C LEU A 73 19.33 -6.08 -23.49
N GLU A 74 19.58 -4.82 -23.09
CA GLU A 74 18.53 -3.78 -23.15
C GLU A 74 17.98 -3.60 -24.57
N HIS A 75 18.86 -3.59 -25.57
CA HIS A 75 18.45 -3.41 -26.96
C HIS A 75 17.54 -4.54 -27.45
N GLU A 76 17.83 -5.80 -27.12
CA GLU A 76 16.93 -6.92 -27.42
C GLU A 76 15.61 -6.82 -26.65
N ILE A 77 15.62 -6.41 -25.39
CA ILE A 77 14.39 -6.18 -24.60
C ILE A 77 13.54 -5.05 -25.22
N ARG A 78 14.15 -3.95 -25.68
CA ARG A 78 13.44 -2.86 -26.37
C ARG A 78 12.81 -3.33 -27.68
N LYS A 79 13.48 -4.20 -28.44
CA LYS A 79 12.91 -4.83 -29.65
C LYS A 79 11.66 -5.64 -29.33
N LEU A 80 11.65 -6.37 -28.22
CA LEU A 80 10.44 -7.11 -27.78
C LEU A 80 9.30 -6.14 -27.41
N LYS A 81 9.59 -5.02 -26.76
CA LYS A 81 8.57 -4.02 -26.37
C LYS A 81 7.86 -3.37 -27.55
N VAL A 82 8.49 -3.23 -28.71
CA VAL A 82 7.87 -2.54 -29.86
C VAL A 82 7.16 -3.50 -30.82
N LYS A 83 7.18 -4.82 -30.57
CA LYS A 83 6.50 -5.81 -31.41
C LYS A 83 4.99 -5.82 -31.12
N SER A 84 4.21 -5.31 -32.08
CA SER A 84 2.75 -5.19 -31.97
C SER A 84 2.04 -6.55 -31.83
N ASP A 85 2.57 -7.62 -32.43
CA ASP A 85 2.00 -8.98 -32.38
C ASP A 85 2.10 -9.65 -31.00
N LEU A 86 2.83 -9.04 -30.06
CA LEU A 86 3.02 -9.50 -28.69
C LEU A 86 1.98 -8.94 -27.71
N TYR A 87 1.11 -8.02 -28.14
CA TYR A 87 0.10 -7.39 -27.28
C TYR A 87 -1.24 -8.14 -27.32
N GLY A 88 -1.89 -8.30 -26.15
CA GLY A 88 -3.19 -8.97 -25.99
C GLY A 88 -3.19 -10.13 -24.97
N ARG A 89 -4.33 -10.37 -24.29
CA ARG A 89 -4.47 -11.44 -23.25
C ARG A 89 -4.02 -12.84 -23.69
N PRO A 90 -4.25 -13.31 -24.93
CA PRO A 90 -3.84 -14.66 -25.36
C PRO A 90 -2.31 -14.87 -25.40
N ASN A 91 -1.53 -13.79 -25.47
CA ASN A 91 -0.10 -13.86 -25.80
C ASN A 91 0.83 -13.78 -24.58
N LYS A 92 0.29 -13.71 -23.34
CA LYS A 92 1.08 -13.53 -22.12
C LYS A 92 2.21 -14.57 -21.97
N ASN A 93 1.90 -15.85 -22.19
CA ASN A 93 2.90 -16.93 -22.08
C ASN A 93 3.95 -16.86 -23.19
N ARG A 94 3.54 -16.48 -24.41
CA ARG A 94 4.45 -16.29 -25.55
C ARG A 94 5.44 -15.14 -25.28
N VAL A 95 4.98 -14.03 -24.71
CA VAL A 95 5.84 -12.90 -24.32
C VAL A 95 6.84 -13.30 -23.25
N VAL A 96 6.39 -14.00 -22.20
CA VAL A 96 7.27 -14.47 -21.12
C VAL A 96 8.32 -15.45 -21.65
N ASN A 97 7.96 -16.36 -22.56
CA ASN A 97 8.91 -17.30 -23.14
C ASN A 97 9.95 -16.60 -24.03
N MET A 98 9.54 -15.66 -24.89
CA MET A 98 10.49 -14.90 -25.72
C MET A 98 11.43 -14.03 -24.89
N LEU A 99 10.96 -13.49 -23.77
CA LEU A 99 11.82 -12.76 -22.83
C LEU A 99 12.83 -13.71 -22.16
N LYS A 100 12.39 -14.89 -21.71
CA LYS A 100 13.28 -15.92 -21.14
C LYS A 100 14.34 -16.37 -22.16
N GLU A 101 13.94 -16.66 -23.39
CA GLU A 101 14.87 -17.01 -24.48
C GLU A 101 15.89 -15.91 -24.74
N THR A 102 15.45 -14.64 -24.74
CA THR A 102 16.34 -13.49 -24.90
C THR A 102 17.33 -13.38 -23.73
N MET A 103 16.85 -13.54 -22.49
CA MET A 103 17.70 -13.47 -21.29
C MET A 103 18.70 -14.63 -21.23
N ASN A 104 18.31 -15.85 -21.62
CA ASN A 104 19.17 -17.04 -21.59
C ASN A 104 20.38 -16.97 -22.53
N LYS A 105 20.42 -16.01 -23.48
CA LYS A 105 21.61 -15.75 -24.31
C LYS A 105 22.75 -15.08 -23.55
N TYR A 106 22.49 -14.53 -22.37
CA TYR A 106 23.45 -13.79 -21.57
C TYR A 106 23.78 -14.55 -20.28
N SER A 107 24.98 -14.33 -19.75
CA SER A 107 25.39 -14.94 -18.48
C SER A 107 24.57 -14.40 -17.31
N GLY A 108 24.49 -15.19 -16.24
CA GLY A 108 23.82 -14.76 -15.00
C GLY A 108 24.39 -13.45 -14.43
N SER A 109 25.70 -13.20 -14.57
CA SER A 109 26.33 -11.95 -14.14
C SER A 109 25.85 -10.74 -14.93
N ILE A 110 25.66 -10.86 -16.25
CA ILE A 110 25.12 -9.77 -17.09
C ILE A 110 23.65 -9.48 -16.75
N ILE A 111 22.86 -10.52 -16.49
CA ILE A 111 21.45 -10.37 -16.08
C ILE A 111 21.34 -9.70 -14.71
N THR A 112 22.17 -10.11 -13.74
CA THR A 112 22.23 -9.49 -12.41
C THR A 112 22.63 -8.02 -12.54
N LYS A 113 23.68 -7.71 -13.30
CA LYS A 113 24.12 -6.33 -13.52
C LYS A 113 23.06 -5.48 -14.21
N TYR A 114 22.38 -6.02 -15.22
CA TYR A 114 21.24 -5.36 -15.86
C TYR A 114 20.13 -5.04 -14.84
N THR A 115 19.79 -5.99 -13.97
CA THR A 115 18.76 -5.84 -12.95
C THR A 115 19.14 -4.79 -11.91
N GLU A 116 20.39 -4.82 -11.42
CA GLU A 116 20.94 -3.81 -10.51
C GLU A 116 20.84 -2.40 -11.09
N LEU A 117 21.33 -2.22 -12.31
CA LEU A 117 21.31 -0.94 -13.03
C LEU A 117 19.88 -0.47 -13.29
N ARG A 118 18.97 -1.42 -13.57
CA ARG A 118 17.56 -1.09 -13.81
C ARG A 118 16.88 -0.61 -12.54
N ASN A 119 17.17 -1.25 -11.42
CA ASN A 119 16.68 -0.87 -10.10
C ASN A 119 17.25 0.48 -9.65
N GLU A 120 18.55 0.73 -9.88
CA GLU A 120 19.20 2.03 -9.70
C GLU A 120 18.46 3.13 -10.46
N SER A 121 18.17 2.93 -11.75
CA SER A 121 17.43 3.90 -12.59
C SER A 121 15.96 4.11 -12.18
N LEU A 122 15.42 3.21 -11.35
CA LEU A 122 14.05 3.26 -10.81
C LEU A 122 14.01 3.77 -9.37
N GLY A 123 15.16 4.09 -8.76
CA GLY A 123 15.24 4.45 -7.33
C GLY A 123 14.90 3.28 -6.39
N ARG A 124 15.10 2.04 -6.83
CA ARG A 124 14.89 0.82 -6.01
C ARG A 124 16.24 0.23 -5.64
N LYS A 125 16.51 -0.07 -4.37
CA LYS A 125 17.77 -0.73 -3.96
C LYS A 125 17.75 -2.23 -4.30
N THR A 126 18.90 -2.76 -4.73
CA THR A 126 19.09 -4.18 -5.04
C THR A 126 19.81 -4.87 -3.88
N THR A 127 19.18 -5.86 -3.24
CA THR A 127 19.81 -6.71 -2.22
C THR A 127 20.49 -7.88 -2.93
N VAL A 128 21.83 -7.86 -2.99
CA VAL A 128 22.61 -9.00 -3.52
C VAL A 128 22.63 -10.10 -2.46
N ILE A 129 21.99 -11.23 -2.75
CA ILE A 129 22.07 -12.45 -1.94
C ILE A 129 23.44 -13.08 -2.22
N ALA A 130 24.43 -12.80 -1.37
CA ALA A 130 25.66 -13.57 -1.33
C ALA A 130 25.35 -14.95 -0.75
N THR A 131 25.71 -15.98 -1.51
CA THR A 131 25.58 -17.39 -1.15
C THR A 131 26.65 -17.75 -0.12
N GLU A 132 26.26 -17.91 1.15
CA GLU A 132 27.09 -18.58 2.14
C GLU A 132 26.45 -19.90 2.61
N LYS A 133 27.26 -20.96 2.53
CA LYS A 133 26.97 -22.34 2.96
C LYS A 133 26.67 -22.42 4.47
N PRO A 134 25.82 -23.37 4.92
CA PRO A 134 25.42 -23.49 6.31
C PRO A 134 26.48 -24.21 7.16
N LYS A 135 26.73 -23.72 8.38
CA LYS A 135 27.39 -24.49 9.44
C LYS A 135 26.41 -24.80 10.57
N SER A 136 26.14 -26.11 10.67
CA SER A 136 25.87 -26.95 11.84
C SER A 136 24.99 -26.43 12.98
N THR A 137 23.81 -27.06 13.07
CA THR A 137 23.13 -27.62 14.24
C THR A 137 23.87 -27.55 15.58
N GLU A 138 23.20 -26.99 16.60
CA GLU A 138 23.29 -27.51 17.97
C GLU A 138 21.99 -27.24 18.77
N ASN A 139 21.30 -28.36 19.02
CA ASN A 139 20.49 -28.77 20.15
C ASN A 139 19.47 -27.82 20.83
N ILE A 140 18.23 -28.30 20.75
CA ILE A 140 17.05 -27.97 21.54
C ILE A 140 17.24 -28.48 22.97
N GLU A 141 16.94 -27.64 23.96
CA GLU A 141 16.47 -28.11 25.26
C GLU A 141 15.11 -27.50 25.58
N VAL A 142 14.14 -28.39 25.81
CA VAL A 142 12.76 -28.10 26.19
C VAL A 142 12.72 -27.93 27.71
N GLN A 143 12.24 -26.78 28.19
CA GLN A 143 11.75 -26.68 29.58
C GLN A 143 10.30 -26.20 29.62
N ASN A 144 9.47 -27.09 30.18
CA ASN A 144 8.10 -26.86 30.60
C ASN A 144 8.05 -25.84 31.74
N ILE A 145 7.34 -24.71 31.59
CA ILE A 145 6.89 -23.89 32.73
C ILE A 145 5.44 -23.43 32.53
N LYS A 146 4.68 -23.62 33.62
CA LYS A 146 3.26 -23.33 33.84
C LYS A 146 2.87 -21.87 33.59
N ALA A 147 1.59 -21.70 33.28
CA ALA A 147 0.89 -20.43 33.11
C ALA A 147 1.17 -19.42 34.23
N SER A 148 1.67 -18.24 33.86
CA SER A 148 1.48 -17.01 34.62
C SER A 148 1.34 -15.85 33.65
N ASP A 149 0.30 -15.04 33.84
CA ASP A 149 0.11 -13.74 33.18
C ASP A 149 1.29 -12.82 33.51
N LYS A 150 2.18 -12.54 32.55
CA LYS A 150 3.08 -11.37 32.54
C LYS A 150 3.84 -11.24 31.23
N ARG A 151 3.52 -10.15 30.50
CA ARG A 151 4.23 -9.49 29.37
C ARG A 151 4.62 -10.37 28.16
N PRO A 152 4.40 -9.90 26.90
CA PRO A 152 4.93 -10.62 25.74
C PRO A 152 6.47 -10.63 25.79
N PRO A 153 7.10 -11.72 25.30
CA PRO A 153 8.52 -11.96 25.50
C PRO A 153 9.36 -10.93 24.73
N THR A 154 10.23 -10.24 25.45
CA THR A 154 11.40 -9.54 24.92
C THR A 154 12.42 -10.59 24.53
N SER A 155 12.31 -11.18 23.33
CA SER A 155 13.36 -12.05 22.78
C SER A 155 14.10 -11.31 21.68
N ASN A 156 15.44 -11.43 21.69
CA ASN A 156 16.42 -10.77 20.82
C ASN A 156 16.16 -10.84 19.29
N LYS A 157 15.12 -11.54 18.82
CA LYS A 157 14.68 -11.53 17.42
C LYS A 157 14.06 -10.18 16.97
N GLN A 158 13.73 -9.30 17.92
CA GLN A 158 13.08 -8.00 17.67
C GLN A 158 14.02 -6.90 17.14
N LEU A 159 15.31 -6.95 17.48
CA LEU A 159 16.29 -5.92 17.11
C LEU A 159 16.48 -5.79 15.59
N ILE A 160 16.51 -6.91 14.85
CA ILE A 160 16.81 -6.92 13.41
C ILE A 160 15.73 -6.22 12.58
N TYR A 161 14.45 -6.41 12.92
CA TYR A 161 13.36 -5.79 12.18
C TYR A 161 13.31 -4.27 12.42
N ARG A 162 13.48 -3.85 13.68
CA ARG A 162 13.51 -2.42 14.05
C ARG A 162 14.61 -1.66 13.32
N ASP A 163 15.84 -2.17 13.38
CA ASP A 163 16.99 -1.47 12.82
C ASP A 163 16.90 -1.38 11.30
N LYS A 164 16.56 -2.49 10.62
CA LYS A 164 16.35 -2.49 9.16
C LYS A 164 15.19 -1.60 8.72
N LEU A 165 14.09 -1.58 9.48
CA LEU A 165 12.94 -0.73 9.21
C LEU A 165 13.35 0.76 9.27
N LEU A 166 13.99 1.15 10.36
CA LEU A 166 14.39 2.53 10.60
C LEU A 166 15.48 2.98 9.65
N GLU A 167 16.44 2.10 9.32
CA GLU A 167 17.40 2.31 8.25
C GLU A 167 16.67 2.56 6.94
N ASN A 168 15.83 1.63 6.47
CA ASN A 168 15.12 1.79 5.21
C ASN A 168 14.30 3.09 5.13
N TRP A 169 13.60 3.48 6.20
CA TRP A 169 12.87 4.76 6.22
C TRP A 169 13.81 5.97 6.23
N ALA A 170 14.89 5.94 7.00
CA ALA A 170 15.89 7.01 6.99
C ALA A 170 16.52 7.17 5.60
N GLU A 171 16.87 6.07 4.95
CA GLU A 171 17.42 6.08 3.60
C GLU A 171 16.41 6.64 2.59
N ASN A 172 15.16 6.18 2.62
CA ASN A 172 14.12 6.72 1.73
C ASN A 172 13.92 8.22 1.93
N PHE A 173 13.91 8.69 3.19
CA PHE A 173 13.77 10.11 3.49
C PHE A 173 15.00 10.93 3.10
N TYR A 174 16.19 10.35 3.21
CA TYR A 174 17.44 11.01 2.83
C TYR A 174 17.53 11.14 1.31
N ASP A 175 17.28 10.04 0.60
CA ASP A 175 17.40 9.93 -0.86
C ASP A 175 16.33 10.78 -1.59
N GLU A 176 15.24 11.18 -0.92
CA GLU A 176 14.26 12.16 -1.43
C GLU A 176 14.88 13.56 -1.66
N ASN A 177 16.02 13.88 -1.02
CA ASN A 177 16.69 15.18 -1.11
C ASN A 177 17.88 15.18 -2.10
N ASP A 178 18.26 14.03 -2.66
CA ASP A 178 19.56 13.78 -3.32
C ASP A 178 19.71 14.49 -4.69
N GLU A 179 18.64 15.10 -5.22
CA GLU A 179 18.63 15.80 -6.52
C GLU A 179 18.49 17.34 -6.39
N GLN A 180 18.56 17.91 -5.19
CA GLN A 180 18.30 19.35 -4.96
C GLN A 180 19.42 20.07 -4.18
N THR A 181 19.56 21.38 -4.41
CA THR A 181 20.47 22.21 -3.59
C THR A 181 19.92 22.31 -2.15
N PRO A 182 20.78 22.38 -1.12
CA PRO A 182 20.34 22.48 0.28
C PRO A 182 19.35 23.63 0.53
N ALA A 183 19.47 24.74 -0.22
CA ALA A 183 18.54 25.86 -0.15
C ALA A 183 17.13 25.52 -0.67
N LYS A 184 17.02 24.76 -1.77
CA LYS A 184 15.72 24.31 -2.30
C LYS A 184 15.06 23.28 -1.39
N VAL A 185 15.86 22.38 -0.83
CA VAL A 185 15.40 21.38 0.16
C VAL A 185 14.80 22.05 1.40
N ASP A 186 15.37 23.17 1.87
CA ASP A 186 14.85 23.90 3.05
C ASP A 186 13.43 24.44 2.83
N TYR A 187 13.16 25.05 1.67
CA TYR A 187 11.81 25.53 1.33
C TYR A 187 10.78 24.39 1.26
N TRP A 188 11.15 23.27 0.62
CA TRP A 188 10.31 22.09 0.54
C TRP A 188 10.03 21.48 1.93
N ASN A 189 11.06 21.32 2.75
CA ASN A 189 10.93 20.75 4.09
C ASN A 189 10.12 21.64 5.03
N ARG A 190 10.25 22.97 4.93
CA ARG A 190 9.39 23.91 5.68
C ARG A 190 7.91 23.77 5.30
N GLN A 191 7.60 23.63 4.00
CA GLN A 191 6.22 23.38 3.56
C GLN A 191 5.69 22.05 4.11
N TYR A 192 6.45 20.95 3.96
CA TYR A 192 6.00 19.64 4.46
C TYR A 192 5.95 19.54 5.99
N TYR A 193 6.78 20.30 6.71
CA TYR A 193 6.68 20.42 8.17
C TYR A 193 5.32 20.99 8.59
N ILE A 194 4.84 22.06 7.95
CA ILE A 194 3.50 22.62 8.18
C ILE A 194 2.42 21.57 7.89
N LEU A 195 2.59 20.78 6.82
CA LEU A 195 1.61 19.78 6.43
C LEU A 195 1.52 18.60 7.41
N TYR A 196 2.66 18.02 7.78
CA TYR A 196 2.74 16.76 8.53
C TYR A 196 2.84 16.92 10.05
N VAL A 197 3.47 18.00 10.53
CA VAL A 197 3.80 18.18 11.96
C VAL A 197 2.85 19.16 12.62
N GLU A 198 2.53 20.26 11.95
CA GLU A 198 1.70 21.32 12.53
C GLU A 198 0.20 21.02 12.38
N GLU A 199 -0.51 21.02 13.51
CA GLU A 199 -1.96 20.80 13.54
C GLU A 199 -2.73 22.11 13.35
N LYS A 200 -2.50 22.75 12.19
CA LYS A 200 -3.19 23.97 11.79
C LYS A 200 -4.39 23.65 10.87
N PRO A 201 -5.45 24.47 10.87
CA PRO A 201 -6.51 24.38 9.87
C PRO A 201 -5.97 24.59 8.45
N ASP A 202 -6.58 23.95 7.45
CA ASP A 202 -6.11 23.95 6.07
C ASP A 202 -5.92 25.36 5.48
N LYS A 203 -6.84 26.29 5.79
CA LYS A 203 -6.71 27.70 5.39
C LYS A 203 -5.42 28.34 5.91
N LYS A 204 -5.09 28.10 7.19
CA LYS A 204 -3.87 28.65 7.81
C LYS A 204 -2.61 27.98 7.27
N LYS A 205 -2.67 26.67 6.98
CA LYS A 205 -1.57 25.97 6.30
C LYS A 205 -1.28 26.59 4.93
N LEU A 206 -2.33 26.87 4.15
CA LEU A 206 -2.20 27.48 2.83
C LEU A 206 -1.59 28.88 2.90
N GLU A 207 -2.01 29.71 3.86
CA GLU A 207 -1.44 31.05 4.08
C GLU A 207 0.06 31.00 4.41
N GLU A 208 0.51 30.05 5.22
CA GLU A 208 1.92 29.91 5.56
C GLU A 208 2.75 29.28 4.42
N ILE A 209 2.19 28.31 3.68
CA ILE A 209 2.81 27.76 2.47
C ILE A 209 2.98 28.84 1.41
N LYS A 210 2.01 29.75 1.25
CA LYS A 210 2.11 30.89 0.33
C LYS A 210 3.32 31.78 0.64
N LYS A 211 3.59 32.06 1.92
CA LYS A 211 4.76 32.85 2.34
C LYS A 211 6.06 32.16 1.95
N ILE A 212 6.16 30.85 2.21
CA ILE A 212 7.35 30.06 1.84
C ILE A 212 7.52 30.01 0.33
N PHE A 213 6.43 29.87 -0.44
CA PHE A 213 6.45 29.89 -1.90
C PHE A 213 6.96 31.22 -2.44
N PHE A 214 6.56 32.36 -1.85
CA PHE A 214 7.09 33.67 -2.22
C PHE A 214 8.59 33.79 -1.93
N GLU A 215 9.03 33.40 -0.74
CA GLU A 215 10.46 33.37 -0.39
C GLU A 215 11.27 32.49 -1.36
N GLU A 216 10.78 31.30 -1.69
CA GLU A 216 11.41 30.37 -2.64
C GLU A 216 11.46 30.95 -4.06
N THR A 217 10.37 31.56 -4.50
CA THR A 217 10.25 32.13 -5.86
C THR A 217 11.18 33.32 -6.03
N SER A 218 11.27 34.19 -5.02
CA SER A 218 12.22 35.32 -5.03
C SER A 218 13.67 34.85 -4.98
N ALA A 219 13.99 33.85 -4.16
CA ALA A 219 15.36 33.35 -4.02
C ALA A 219 15.89 32.61 -5.25
N ASN A 220 15.00 32.04 -6.07
CA ASN A 220 15.35 31.27 -7.28
C ASN A 220 15.08 32.03 -8.58
N SER A 221 14.69 33.31 -8.51
CA SER A 221 14.47 34.14 -9.70
C SER A 221 15.79 34.72 -10.21
N ASP A 222 15.99 34.64 -11.53
CA ASP A 222 17.09 35.37 -12.20
C ASP A 222 16.79 36.87 -12.34
N GLU A 223 15.54 37.28 -12.11
CA GLU A 223 15.11 38.69 -12.12
C GLU A 223 15.48 39.36 -10.79
N LEU A 224 16.18 40.50 -10.86
CA LEU A 224 16.74 41.20 -9.70
C LEU A 224 15.69 41.59 -8.65
N TYR A 225 14.42 41.78 -9.05
CA TYR A 225 13.30 42.07 -8.18
C TYR A 225 11.99 41.56 -8.80
N LEU A 226 11.35 40.60 -8.16
CA LEU A 226 9.95 40.25 -8.43
C LEU A 226 9.05 41.21 -7.64
N SER A 227 8.05 41.80 -8.29
CA SER A 227 7.03 42.58 -7.58
C SER A 227 6.05 41.67 -6.85
N ASP A 228 5.30 42.21 -5.89
CA ASP A 228 4.23 41.48 -5.21
C ASP A 228 3.14 41.01 -6.20
N GLU A 229 2.90 41.78 -7.28
CA GLU A 229 1.95 41.41 -8.33
C GLU A 229 2.44 40.19 -9.13
N ASP A 230 3.74 40.11 -9.42
CA ASP A 230 4.35 38.96 -10.11
C ASP A 230 4.29 37.70 -9.25
N LEU A 231 4.57 37.84 -7.95
CA LEU A 231 4.48 36.74 -6.98
C LEU A 231 3.03 36.24 -6.86
N GLU A 232 2.06 37.15 -6.77
CA GLU A 232 0.63 36.79 -6.74
C GLU A 232 0.17 36.10 -8.03
N ALA A 233 0.65 36.54 -9.20
CA ALA A 233 0.36 35.89 -10.47
C ALA A 233 0.92 34.45 -10.51
N LYS A 234 2.16 34.24 -10.04
CA LYS A 234 2.76 32.91 -9.93
C LYS A 234 2.02 32.03 -8.92
N TRP A 235 1.57 32.57 -7.80
CA TRP A 235 0.79 31.84 -6.80
C TRP A 235 -0.56 31.36 -7.33
N LYS A 236 -1.26 32.15 -8.15
CA LYS A 236 -2.52 31.73 -8.78
C LYS A 236 -2.37 30.43 -9.58
N ASN A 237 -1.19 30.19 -10.16
CA ASN A 237 -0.92 28.95 -10.91
C ASN A 237 -0.49 27.77 -10.01
N ALA A 238 0.00 28.05 -8.79
CA ALA A 238 0.51 27.02 -7.87
C ALA A 238 -0.47 26.64 -6.74
N VAL A 239 -1.48 27.49 -6.48
CA VAL A 239 -2.39 27.32 -5.33
C VAL A 239 -3.19 26.01 -5.38
N GLU A 240 -3.60 25.57 -6.58
CA GLU A 240 -4.32 24.30 -6.74
C GLU A 240 -3.43 23.10 -6.37
N ASP A 241 -2.18 23.08 -6.82
CA ASP A 241 -1.21 22.04 -6.45
C ASP A 241 -0.96 22.01 -4.93
N LYS A 242 -0.86 23.18 -4.28
CA LYS A 242 -0.67 23.25 -2.82
C LYS A 242 -1.90 22.81 -2.04
N LEU A 243 -3.11 23.04 -2.57
CA LEU A 243 -4.33 22.51 -1.99
C LEU A 243 -4.39 20.98 -2.11
N ASP A 244 -3.94 20.43 -3.23
CA ASP A 244 -3.83 19.00 -3.44
C ASP A 244 -2.80 18.35 -2.51
N ASP A 245 -1.66 19.00 -2.24
CA ASP A 245 -0.69 18.58 -1.23
C ASP A 245 -1.31 18.52 0.17
N ILE A 246 -2.05 19.57 0.57
CA ILE A 246 -2.77 19.61 1.86
C ILE A 246 -3.74 18.44 1.96
N LYS A 247 -4.54 18.22 0.92
CA LYS A 247 -5.52 17.12 0.86
C LYS A 247 -4.85 15.76 0.95
N TYR A 248 -3.80 15.54 0.18
CA TYR A 248 -3.02 14.29 0.18
C TYR A 248 -2.46 13.97 1.56
N VAL A 249 -1.83 14.96 2.22
CA VAL A 249 -1.27 14.77 3.56
C VAL A 249 -2.37 14.57 4.60
N ASN A 250 -3.48 15.31 4.52
CA ASN A 250 -4.62 15.13 5.41
C ASN A 250 -5.24 13.73 5.29
N ASP A 251 -5.38 13.19 4.09
CA ASP A 251 -5.85 11.82 3.87
C ASP A 251 -4.89 10.77 4.45
N LYS A 252 -3.58 11.03 4.36
CA LYS A 252 -2.54 10.22 5.00
C LYS A 252 -2.63 10.28 6.53
N LEU A 253 -2.75 11.47 7.10
CA LEU A 253 -2.91 11.68 8.54
C LEU A 253 -4.26 11.20 9.08
N LYS A 254 -5.30 11.15 8.25
CA LYS A 254 -6.60 10.57 8.63
C LYS A 254 -6.46 9.13 9.10
N ARG A 255 -5.51 8.36 8.54
CA ARG A 255 -5.20 6.99 8.98
C ARG A 255 -4.70 6.95 10.43
N PHE A 256 -3.92 7.94 10.85
CA PHE A 256 -3.48 8.11 12.23
C PHE A 256 -4.60 8.57 13.19
N ARG A 257 -5.65 9.19 12.64
CA ARG A 257 -6.84 9.66 13.39
C ARG A 257 -7.95 8.59 13.51
N ARG A 258 -7.83 7.44 12.82
CA ARG A 258 -8.81 6.35 12.91
C ARG A 258 -8.87 5.76 14.34
N THR A 259 -10.06 5.30 14.73
CA THR A 259 -10.32 4.65 16.02
C THR A 259 -9.41 3.44 16.22
N GLY A 260 -8.79 3.33 17.39
CA GLY A 260 -7.94 2.19 17.77
C GLY A 260 -6.43 2.45 17.74
N LEU A 261 -5.92 3.44 17.00
CA LEU A 261 -4.48 3.74 16.97
C LEU A 261 -4.03 4.51 18.23
N PRO A 262 -3.04 4.04 19.00
CA PRO A 262 -2.64 4.72 20.22
C PRO A 262 -2.04 6.09 19.98
N LYS A 263 -2.28 7.01 20.92
CA LYS A 263 -1.75 8.39 20.88
C LYS A 263 -0.23 8.41 20.68
N ARG A 264 0.48 7.47 21.29
CA ARG A 264 1.95 7.34 21.16
C ARG A 264 2.41 7.07 19.72
N VAL A 265 1.64 6.37 18.89
CA VAL A 265 1.98 6.15 17.47
C VAL A 265 1.84 7.45 16.67
N ARG A 266 0.89 8.32 17.02
CA ARG A 266 0.77 9.66 16.42
C ARG A 266 1.94 10.54 16.83
N GLN A 267 2.37 10.45 18.09
CA GLN A 267 3.55 11.16 18.56
C GLN A 267 4.82 10.67 17.85
N LEU A 268 4.97 9.36 17.69
CA LEU A 268 6.05 8.77 16.90
C LEU A 268 6.08 9.33 15.47
N ASN A 269 4.92 9.45 14.81
CA ASN A 269 4.86 10.08 13.49
C ASN A 269 5.38 11.53 13.52
N ARG A 270 4.96 12.32 14.50
CA ARG A 270 5.42 13.72 14.63
C ARG A 270 6.93 13.78 14.88
N ASP A 271 7.45 12.93 15.76
CA ASP A 271 8.86 12.95 16.14
C ASP A 271 9.76 12.50 14.97
N LEU A 272 9.34 11.50 14.21
CA LEU A 272 10.04 11.09 12.98
C LEU A 272 9.96 12.17 11.89
N MET A 273 8.80 12.80 11.68
CA MET A 273 8.65 13.87 10.68
C MET A 273 9.45 15.13 11.05
N LYS A 274 9.54 15.47 12.35
CA LYS A 274 10.40 16.56 12.83
C LYS A 274 11.85 16.34 12.48
N VAL A 275 12.35 15.11 12.66
CA VAL A 275 13.72 14.76 12.28
C VAL A 275 13.87 14.79 10.76
N ARG A 276 12.98 14.12 10.01
CA ARG A 276 13.01 14.09 8.54
C ARG A 276 13.12 15.49 7.91
N PHE A 277 12.33 16.44 8.39
CA PHE A 277 12.29 17.80 7.85
C PHE A 277 13.27 18.76 8.54
N SER A 278 14.14 18.26 9.42
CA SER A 278 15.18 19.09 10.03
C SER A 278 16.35 19.28 9.07
N ARG A 279 16.94 20.48 9.10
CA ARG A 279 18.12 20.82 8.30
C ARG A 279 19.27 19.83 8.48
N GLN A 280 19.52 19.43 9.72
CA GLN A 280 20.55 18.47 10.08
C GLN A 280 20.38 17.10 9.40
N PHE A 281 19.15 16.69 9.10
CA PHE A 281 18.90 15.35 8.56
C PHE A 281 19.42 15.16 7.13
N TYR A 282 19.40 16.22 6.31
CA TYR A 282 19.86 16.16 4.92
C TYR A 282 21.22 16.82 4.68
N GLU A 283 21.72 17.64 5.61
CA GLU A 283 23.08 18.20 5.52
C GLU A 283 24.17 17.25 6.02
N HIS A 284 23.82 16.33 6.91
CA HIS A 284 24.73 15.28 7.38
C HIS A 284 24.84 14.13 6.38
N ASP A 285 25.81 13.24 6.59
CA ASP A 285 25.86 12.00 5.83
C ASP A 285 24.69 11.06 6.18
N LYS A 286 24.51 10.06 5.33
CA LYS A 286 23.44 9.08 5.43
C LYS A 286 23.47 8.27 6.74
N GLU A 287 24.65 8.03 7.30
CA GLU A 287 24.83 7.25 8.52
C GLU A 287 24.34 8.04 9.75
N ASP A 288 24.66 9.33 9.80
CA ASP A 288 24.13 10.27 10.79
C ASP A 288 22.61 10.43 10.66
N ALA A 289 22.07 10.53 9.44
CA ALA A 289 20.63 10.57 9.20
C ALA A 289 19.91 9.31 9.76
N ILE A 290 20.47 8.12 9.50
CA ILE A 290 19.99 6.85 10.08
C ILE A 290 20.01 6.93 11.61
N LYS A 291 21.11 7.41 12.21
CA LYS A 291 21.26 7.54 13.66
C LYS A 291 20.23 8.50 14.26
N MET A 292 19.93 9.62 13.60
CA MET A 292 18.91 10.57 14.04
C MET A 292 17.52 9.94 14.09
N ILE A 293 17.12 9.20 13.04
CA ILE A 293 15.83 8.49 13.00
C ILE A 293 15.77 7.40 14.05
N LYS A 294 16.84 6.61 14.23
CA LYS A 294 16.94 5.60 15.30
C LYS A 294 16.79 6.22 16.69
N ASN A 295 17.42 7.37 16.93
CA ASN A 295 17.33 8.09 18.20
C ASN A 295 15.91 8.62 18.46
N ALA A 296 15.25 9.21 17.45
CA ALA A 296 13.86 9.66 17.57
C ALA A 296 12.89 8.51 17.84
N ALA A 297 13.15 7.33 17.26
CA ALA A 297 12.35 6.14 17.49
C ALA A 297 12.61 5.48 18.86
N LYS A 298 13.76 5.71 19.50
CA LYS A 298 14.21 5.03 20.74
C LYS A 298 13.18 4.99 21.87
N PRO A 299 12.37 6.03 22.14
CA PRO A 299 11.36 6.00 23.20
C PRO A 299 10.16 5.08 22.92
N TYR A 300 10.03 4.58 21.69
CA TYR A 300 8.88 3.82 21.21
C TYR A 300 9.19 2.33 21.09
N SER A 301 8.19 1.52 21.44
CA SER A 301 8.24 0.08 21.30
C SER A 301 8.16 -0.35 19.82
N ASP A 302 8.65 -1.54 19.51
CA ASP A 302 8.59 -2.08 18.15
C ASP A 302 7.15 -2.21 17.66
N LYS A 303 6.23 -2.55 18.55
CA LYS A 303 4.80 -2.58 18.24
C LYS A 303 4.28 -1.21 17.77
N GLU A 304 4.77 -0.13 18.35
CA GLU A 304 4.40 1.23 17.93
C GLU A 304 5.03 1.60 16.59
N LEU A 305 6.27 1.15 16.33
CA LEU A 305 6.92 1.33 15.03
C LEU A 305 6.20 0.60 13.90
N MET A 306 5.75 -0.63 14.14
CA MET A 306 4.94 -1.39 13.18
C MET A 306 3.61 -0.70 12.88
N TRP A 307 2.94 -0.19 13.92
CA TRP A 307 1.71 0.58 13.76
C TRP A 307 1.94 1.87 12.99
N TRP A 308 3.08 2.52 13.18
CA TRP A 308 3.46 3.69 12.43
C TRP A 308 3.71 3.35 10.96
N GLU A 309 4.52 2.33 10.67
CA GLU A 309 4.86 1.92 9.30
C GLU A 309 3.61 1.60 8.48
N THR A 310 2.72 0.75 8.99
CA THR A 310 1.46 0.38 8.31
C THR A 310 0.56 1.59 8.07
N SER A 311 0.47 2.48 9.05
CA SER A 311 -0.36 3.68 8.95
C SER A 311 0.22 4.70 7.97
N PHE A 312 1.54 4.85 7.96
CA PHE A 312 2.25 5.81 7.13
C PHE A 312 2.35 5.32 5.69
N GLY A 313 2.94 4.14 5.48
CA GLY A 313 3.22 3.54 4.17
C GLY A 313 1.98 3.02 3.44
N ASN A 314 0.88 2.75 4.16
CA ASN A 314 -0.33 2.15 3.59
C ASN A 314 -0.03 0.82 2.86
N SER A 315 0.99 0.10 3.33
CA SER A 315 1.42 -1.22 2.85
C SER A 315 1.00 -2.29 3.84
N TYR A 316 0.76 -3.51 3.34
CA TYR A 316 0.40 -4.67 4.15
C TYR A 316 1.64 -5.25 4.85
N TYR A 317 2.67 -5.54 4.06
CA TYR A 317 4.05 -5.92 4.41
C TYR A 317 4.83 -6.04 3.08
N THR A 318 6.15 -5.98 3.13
CA THR A 318 7.07 -6.13 1.99
C THR A 318 7.86 -7.45 2.11
N ASP A 319 8.99 -7.60 1.44
CA ASP A 319 9.93 -8.70 1.68
C ASP A 319 11.05 -8.33 2.67
N ASN A 320 11.03 -7.10 3.17
CA ASN A 320 12.06 -6.60 4.07
C ASN A 320 11.81 -6.99 5.53
N GLU A 321 10.59 -7.42 5.88
CA GLU A 321 10.23 -7.78 7.25
C GLU A 321 10.51 -9.25 7.56
N THR A 322 10.89 -9.51 8.81
CA THR A 322 10.98 -10.87 9.34
C THR A 322 9.61 -11.56 9.30
N PRO A 323 9.54 -12.91 9.29
CA PRO A 323 8.27 -13.63 9.35
C PRO A 323 7.37 -13.17 10.50
N TYR A 324 7.94 -12.98 11.70
CA TYR A 324 7.23 -12.43 12.86
C TYR A 324 6.72 -11.00 12.61
N GLY A 325 7.53 -10.16 11.96
CA GLY A 325 7.15 -8.82 11.51
C GLY A 325 5.91 -8.87 10.60
N LYS A 326 5.99 -9.63 9.50
CA LYS A 326 4.88 -9.81 8.54
C LYS A 326 3.60 -10.27 9.24
N ARG A 327 3.70 -11.28 10.11
CA ARG A 327 2.59 -11.79 10.92
C ARG A 327 1.90 -10.70 11.74
N MET A 328 2.68 -9.87 12.45
CA MET A 328 2.11 -8.87 13.32
C MET A 328 1.42 -7.75 12.52
N LEU A 329 1.98 -7.36 11.36
CA LEU A 329 1.33 -6.42 10.44
C LEU A 329 0.01 -6.99 9.90
N ILE A 330 0.03 -8.26 9.48
CA ILE A 330 -1.16 -9.01 9.06
C ILE A 330 -2.25 -8.97 10.16
N ILE A 331 -1.91 -9.35 11.39
CA ILE A 331 -2.88 -9.38 12.49
C ILE A 331 -3.50 -7.99 12.71
N GLN A 332 -2.68 -6.94 12.70
CA GLN A 332 -3.11 -5.57 12.94
C GLN A 332 -4.06 -5.07 11.86
N GLU A 333 -3.72 -5.29 10.59
CA GLU A 333 -4.52 -4.83 9.46
C GLU A 333 -5.90 -5.49 9.45
N ASN A 334 -5.95 -6.80 9.68
CA ASN A 334 -7.23 -7.51 9.67
C ASN A 334 -8.09 -7.17 10.85
N THR A 335 -7.47 -7.06 12.03
CA THR A 335 -8.20 -6.54 13.18
C THR A 335 -8.79 -5.17 12.87
N ARG A 336 -8.08 -4.31 12.13
CA ARG A 336 -8.54 -2.98 11.76
C ARG A 336 -9.72 -3.05 10.79
N THR A 337 -9.57 -3.82 9.70
CA THR A 337 -10.66 -4.03 8.73
C THR A 337 -11.93 -4.52 9.41
N TYR A 338 -11.82 -5.49 10.32
CA TYR A 338 -12.95 -6.00 11.06
C TYR A 338 -13.51 -4.99 12.08
N HIS A 339 -12.64 -4.30 12.82
CA HIS A 339 -13.06 -3.28 13.77
C HIS A 339 -13.85 -2.17 13.08
N ASP A 340 -13.29 -1.57 12.03
CA ASP A 340 -13.88 -0.45 11.31
C ASP A 340 -15.20 -0.85 10.61
N ARG A 341 -15.24 -2.05 10.01
CA ARG A 341 -16.45 -2.55 9.33
C ARG A 341 -17.62 -2.78 10.28
N TYR A 342 -17.33 -3.13 11.53
CA TYR A 342 -18.32 -3.59 12.50
C TYR A 342 -18.61 -2.60 13.62
N ALA A 343 -17.81 -1.54 13.77
CA ALA A 343 -17.96 -0.55 14.83
C ALA A 343 -19.35 0.12 14.87
N THR A 344 -20.05 0.18 13.74
CA THR A 344 -21.37 0.82 13.60
C THR A 344 -22.54 -0.16 13.76
N TRP A 345 -22.28 -1.45 13.90
CA TRP A 345 -23.33 -2.46 13.92
C TRP A 345 -24.03 -2.53 15.27
N THR A 346 -25.35 -2.68 15.26
CA THR A 346 -26.09 -2.95 16.49
C THR A 346 -25.87 -4.40 16.94
N PRO A 347 -26.03 -4.73 18.23
CA PRO A 347 -25.93 -6.11 18.71
C PRO A 347 -26.88 -7.06 17.97
N ARG A 348 -28.11 -6.59 17.66
CA ARG A 348 -29.10 -7.37 16.91
C ARG A 348 -28.63 -7.66 15.48
N PHE A 349 -28.14 -6.64 14.78
CA PHE A 349 -27.63 -6.81 13.41
C PHE A 349 -26.41 -7.74 13.37
N SER A 350 -25.48 -7.58 14.31
CA SER A 350 -24.31 -8.44 14.46
C SER A 350 -24.69 -9.92 14.61
N LYS A 351 -25.69 -10.22 15.45
CA LYS A 351 -26.19 -11.59 15.64
C LYS A 351 -26.75 -12.19 14.33
N LEU A 352 -27.47 -11.39 13.54
CA LEU A 352 -28.03 -11.82 12.26
C LEU A 352 -26.94 -12.09 11.22
N ILE A 353 -25.97 -11.20 11.07
CA ILE A 353 -24.86 -11.42 10.13
C ILE A 353 -24.03 -12.64 10.52
N LYS A 354 -23.83 -12.90 11.82
CA LYS A 354 -23.16 -14.12 12.27
C LYS A 354 -23.93 -15.38 11.91
N LYS A 355 -25.24 -15.41 12.17
CA LYS A 355 -26.10 -16.53 11.78
C LYS A 355 -26.04 -16.75 10.27
N ARG A 356 -26.12 -15.66 9.51
CA ARG A 356 -26.02 -15.66 8.06
C ARG A 356 -24.70 -16.26 7.56
N ARG A 357 -23.54 -15.78 8.04
CA ARG A 357 -22.22 -16.32 7.63
C ARG A 357 -22.08 -17.81 7.94
N LYS A 358 -22.59 -18.28 9.09
CA LYS A 358 -22.60 -19.70 9.43
C LYS A 358 -23.41 -20.54 8.44
N LEU A 359 -24.57 -20.04 8.01
CA LEU A 359 -25.43 -20.70 7.02
C LEU A 359 -24.79 -20.70 5.63
N GLU A 360 -24.22 -19.58 5.19
CA GLU A 360 -23.53 -19.47 3.90
C GLU A 360 -22.43 -20.54 3.77
N CYS A 361 -21.68 -20.77 4.84
CA CYS A 361 -20.51 -21.63 4.85
C CYS A 361 -20.76 -23.04 5.43
N ASP A 362 -22.02 -23.44 5.65
CA ASP A 362 -22.39 -24.75 6.18
C ASP A 362 -22.24 -25.85 5.12
N GLN A 363 -21.06 -26.46 5.08
CA GLN A 363 -20.72 -27.53 4.14
C GLN A 363 -21.53 -28.83 4.36
N SER A 364 -22.31 -28.94 5.44
CA SER A 364 -23.18 -30.10 5.69
C SER A 364 -24.49 -30.06 4.90
N LYS A 365 -24.80 -28.94 4.25
CA LYS A 365 -26.08 -28.69 3.56
C LYS A 365 -25.88 -28.39 2.08
N THR A 366 -26.89 -28.74 1.29
CA THR A 366 -26.92 -28.36 -0.13
C THR A 366 -27.06 -26.84 -0.28
N VAL A 367 -26.78 -26.30 -1.47
CA VAL A 367 -26.98 -24.87 -1.76
C VAL A 367 -28.45 -24.51 -1.55
N GLU A 368 -29.39 -25.34 -2.02
CA GLU A 368 -30.83 -25.12 -1.90
C GLU A 368 -31.29 -25.08 -0.43
N GLN A 369 -30.81 -26.01 0.40
CA GLN A 369 -31.12 -26.02 1.83
C GLN A 369 -30.60 -24.75 2.52
N ARG A 370 -29.36 -24.33 2.22
CA ARG A 370 -28.79 -23.08 2.74
C ARG A 370 -29.60 -21.87 2.30
N MET A 371 -30.03 -21.81 1.04
CA MET A 371 -30.85 -20.71 0.52
C MET A 371 -32.20 -20.59 1.21
N ILE A 372 -32.86 -21.72 1.51
CA ILE A 372 -34.13 -21.74 2.27
C ILE A 372 -33.92 -21.16 3.67
N GLU A 373 -32.83 -21.55 4.35
CA GLU A 373 -32.53 -21.06 5.70
C GLU A 373 -32.01 -19.61 5.73
N LEU A 374 -31.35 -19.16 4.66
CA LEU A 374 -30.83 -17.80 4.52
C LEU A 374 -31.96 -16.78 4.30
N LYS A 375 -33.01 -17.13 3.56
CA LYS A 375 -34.15 -16.24 3.25
C LYS A 375 -34.66 -15.45 4.47
N PRO A 376 -35.11 -16.09 5.57
CA PRO A 376 -35.64 -15.35 6.72
C PRO A 376 -34.56 -14.50 7.41
N VAL A 377 -33.31 -14.96 7.45
CA VAL A 377 -32.20 -14.23 8.10
C VAL A 377 -31.81 -12.98 7.32
N ASN A 378 -31.78 -13.09 5.99
CA ASN A 378 -31.46 -12.01 5.08
C ASN A 378 -32.53 -10.90 5.14
N ILE A 379 -33.81 -11.29 5.08
CA ILE A 379 -34.94 -10.37 5.25
C ILE A 379 -34.84 -9.63 6.60
N GLU A 380 -34.65 -10.35 7.71
CA GLU A 380 -34.57 -9.72 9.03
C GLU A 380 -33.37 -8.77 9.13
N ALA A 381 -32.22 -9.15 8.55
CA ALA A 381 -31.04 -8.29 8.52
C ALA A 381 -31.32 -6.97 7.78
N ASN A 382 -32.03 -7.04 6.66
CA ASN A 382 -32.43 -5.86 5.89
C ASN A 382 -33.41 -4.96 6.67
N GLU A 383 -34.41 -5.55 7.33
CA GLU A 383 -35.36 -4.80 8.15
C GLU A 383 -34.68 -4.09 9.33
N VAL A 384 -33.68 -4.73 9.95
CA VAL A 384 -32.90 -4.14 11.05
C VAL A 384 -32.04 -2.97 10.57
N VAL A 385 -31.39 -3.10 9.41
CA VAL A 385 -30.56 -2.02 8.84
C VAL A 385 -31.42 -0.83 8.44
N ASN A 386 -32.53 -1.09 7.75
CA ASN A 386 -33.43 -0.05 7.25
C ASN A 386 -34.40 0.47 8.31
N LYS A 387 -34.41 -0.13 9.51
CA LYS A 387 -35.33 0.18 10.62
C LYS A 387 -36.81 0.14 10.19
N GLN A 388 -37.14 -0.69 9.22
CA GLN A 388 -38.48 -0.80 8.62
C GLN A 388 -38.85 -2.26 8.45
N ARG A 389 -40.03 -2.63 8.96
CA ARG A 389 -40.62 -3.97 8.72
C ARG A 389 -41.28 -4.01 7.36
N LYS A 390 -41.15 -5.13 6.67
CA LYS A 390 -41.78 -5.40 5.38
C LYS A 390 -43.08 -6.18 5.56
N THR A 391 -44.06 -5.92 4.70
CA THR A 391 -45.23 -6.80 4.55
C THR A 391 -44.81 -8.15 3.94
N PRO A 392 -45.65 -9.20 4.00
CA PRO A 392 -45.37 -10.48 3.36
C PRO A 392 -45.01 -10.36 1.87
N GLU A 393 -45.73 -9.52 1.11
CA GLU A 393 -45.50 -9.29 -0.31
C GLU A 393 -44.16 -8.59 -0.57
N GLU A 394 -43.82 -7.58 0.24
CA GLU A 394 -42.54 -6.88 0.16
C GLU A 394 -41.36 -7.79 0.50
N LYS A 395 -41.55 -8.73 1.43
CA LYS A 395 -40.54 -9.74 1.79
C LYS A 395 -40.24 -10.67 0.61
N GLU A 396 -41.28 -11.13 -0.07
CA GLU A 396 -41.11 -12.01 -1.23
C GLU A 396 -40.44 -11.27 -2.39
N LYS A 397 -40.91 -10.05 -2.69
CA LYS A 397 -40.30 -9.20 -3.73
C LYS A 397 -38.83 -8.90 -3.44
N TYR A 398 -38.49 -8.58 -2.20
CA TYR A 398 -37.11 -8.36 -1.78
C TYR A 398 -36.27 -9.63 -1.96
N TRP A 399 -36.77 -10.77 -1.50
CA TRP A 399 -36.05 -12.04 -1.60
C TRP A 399 -35.79 -12.42 -3.05
N GLU A 400 -36.78 -12.38 -3.93
CA GLU A 400 -36.57 -12.74 -5.34
C GLU A 400 -35.56 -11.81 -6.03
N GLY A 401 -35.45 -10.54 -5.61
CA GLY A 401 -34.39 -9.64 -6.07
C GLY A 401 -32.98 -9.97 -5.56
N GLU A 402 -32.85 -10.45 -4.32
CA GLU A 402 -31.55 -10.77 -3.70
C GLU A 402 -31.11 -12.23 -3.90
N LYS A 403 -32.04 -13.11 -4.29
CA LYS A 403 -31.85 -14.57 -4.34
C LYS A 403 -30.61 -15.00 -5.13
N GLN A 404 -30.37 -14.37 -6.28
CA GLN A 404 -29.20 -14.68 -7.09
C GLN A 404 -27.89 -14.21 -6.42
N ILE A 405 -27.89 -13.02 -5.82
CA ILE A 405 -26.74 -12.48 -5.07
C ILE A 405 -26.42 -13.37 -3.86
N GLU A 406 -27.45 -13.85 -3.15
CA GLU A 406 -27.27 -14.74 -2.01
C GLU A 406 -26.75 -16.11 -2.43
N ARG A 407 -27.21 -16.65 -3.57
CA ARG A 407 -26.66 -17.89 -4.15
C ARG A 407 -25.18 -17.72 -4.49
N GLU A 408 -24.80 -16.62 -5.15
CA GLU A 408 -23.39 -16.31 -5.46
C GLU A 408 -22.53 -16.21 -4.20
N ARG A 409 -23.06 -15.70 -3.09
CA ARG A 409 -22.33 -15.65 -1.80
C ARG A 409 -22.12 -17.02 -1.19
N VAL A 410 -23.11 -17.90 -1.27
CA VAL A 410 -23.00 -19.31 -0.83
C VAL A 410 -21.91 -20.02 -1.64
N GLU A 411 -21.96 -19.90 -2.97
CA GLU A 411 -20.97 -20.50 -3.88
C GLU A 411 -19.57 -19.93 -3.65
N LYS A 412 -19.46 -18.62 -3.39
CA LYS A 412 -18.19 -17.99 -3.02
C LYS A 412 -17.64 -18.53 -1.71
N CYS A 413 -18.49 -18.81 -0.71
CA CYS A 413 -17.99 -19.45 0.50
C CYS A 413 -17.53 -20.89 0.25
N ASP A 414 -18.19 -21.65 -0.61
CA ASP A 414 -17.74 -23.00 -0.99
C ASP A 414 -16.37 -22.96 -1.66
N GLN A 415 -16.13 -22.00 -2.55
CA GLN A 415 -14.83 -21.76 -3.17
C GLN A 415 -13.76 -21.38 -2.13
N GLU A 416 -14.09 -20.48 -1.20
CA GLU A 416 -13.19 -20.05 -0.13
C GLU A 416 -12.78 -21.23 0.77
N VAL A 417 -13.76 -22.04 1.21
CA VAL A 417 -13.52 -23.23 2.04
C VAL A 417 -12.68 -24.27 1.28
N LYS A 418 -12.98 -24.50 0.00
CA LYS A 418 -12.21 -25.42 -0.85
C LYS A 418 -10.74 -24.97 -0.95
N LYS A 419 -10.52 -23.69 -1.21
CA LYS A 419 -9.18 -23.09 -1.30
C LYS A 419 -8.37 -23.27 -0.01
N PHE A 420 -8.99 -23.06 1.15
CA PHE A 420 -8.32 -23.28 2.43
C PHE A 420 -8.02 -24.75 2.71
N LYS A 421 -8.90 -25.68 2.30
CA LYS A 421 -8.63 -27.13 2.36
C LYS A 421 -7.41 -27.48 1.49
N GLU A 422 -7.32 -26.95 0.28
CA GLU A 422 -6.19 -27.17 -0.65
C GLU A 422 -4.87 -26.57 -0.15
N ALA A 423 -4.91 -25.45 0.57
CA ALA A 423 -3.72 -24.80 1.15
C ALA A 423 -3.06 -25.63 2.27
N GLY A 424 -3.78 -26.60 2.84
CA GLY A 424 -3.28 -27.61 3.77
C GLY A 424 -4.03 -27.64 5.11
N PRO A 425 -3.99 -28.76 5.86
CA PRO A 425 -4.81 -28.96 7.06
C PRO A 425 -4.62 -27.89 8.14
N ARG A 426 -3.37 -27.46 8.37
CA ARG A 426 -3.03 -26.43 9.36
C ARG A 426 -3.57 -25.05 8.97
N ILE A 427 -3.51 -24.70 7.69
CA ILE A 427 -4.02 -23.42 7.18
C ILE A 427 -5.55 -23.41 7.22
N ASN A 428 -6.20 -24.52 6.85
CA ASN A 428 -7.64 -24.68 7.01
C ASN A 428 -8.09 -24.60 8.48
N GLN A 429 -7.33 -25.16 9.41
CA GLN A 429 -7.65 -25.04 10.84
C GLN A 429 -7.51 -23.58 11.31
N LEU A 430 -6.46 -22.87 10.88
CA LEU A 430 -6.29 -21.44 11.17
C LEU A 430 -7.46 -20.61 10.63
N TYR A 431 -7.92 -20.89 9.41
CA TYR A 431 -9.12 -20.27 8.83
C TYR A 431 -10.33 -20.42 9.76
N ARG A 432 -10.60 -21.65 10.22
CA ARG A 432 -11.73 -21.92 11.12
C ARG A 432 -11.58 -21.25 12.48
N ASP A 433 -10.38 -21.26 13.05
CA ASP A 433 -10.09 -20.61 14.33
C ASP A 433 -10.32 -19.08 14.25
N ILE A 434 -9.87 -18.43 13.17
CA ILE A 434 -10.08 -17.01 12.92
C ILE A 434 -11.55 -16.69 12.62
N GLU A 435 -12.22 -17.49 11.78
CA GLU A 435 -13.64 -17.32 11.47
C GLU A 435 -14.49 -17.42 12.75
N ASN A 436 -14.22 -18.43 13.59
CA ASN A 436 -14.89 -18.58 14.88
C ASN A 436 -14.62 -17.40 15.83
N LEU A 437 -13.39 -16.88 15.86
CA LEU A 437 -13.05 -15.69 16.64
C LEU A 437 -13.86 -14.49 16.17
N CYS A 438 -13.81 -14.18 14.87
CA CYS A 438 -14.47 -13.01 14.27
C CYS A 438 -15.99 -13.06 14.42
N LEU A 439 -16.58 -14.25 14.39
CA LEU A 439 -18.02 -14.45 14.61
C LEU A 439 -18.42 -14.49 16.10
N SER A 440 -17.48 -14.44 17.04
CA SER A 440 -17.79 -14.46 18.48
C SER A 440 -18.35 -13.12 18.98
N ASP A 441 -19.27 -13.17 19.96
CA ASP A 441 -19.81 -11.97 20.60
C ASP A 441 -18.73 -11.19 21.36
N ALA A 442 -17.78 -11.92 21.96
CA ALA A 442 -16.64 -11.34 22.64
C ALA A 442 -15.78 -10.49 21.68
N PHE A 443 -15.48 -10.98 20.48
CA PHE A 443 -14.67 -10.23 19.53
C PHE A 443 -15.39 -8.95 19.06
N PHE A 444 -16.67 -9.06 18.73
CA PHE A 444 -17.48 -7.94 18.23
C PHE A 444 -17.61 -6.79 19.24
N ARG A 445 -17.77 -7.07 20.52
CA ARG A 445 -18.03 -6.06 21.56
C ARG A 445 -16.77 -5.37 22.09
N MET A 446 -15.59 -5.81 21.66
CA MET A 446 -14.32 -5.35 22.21
C MET A 446 -13.71 -4.22 21.39
N GLY A 447 -13.04 -3.30 22.07
CA GLY A 447 -12.23 -2.28 21.40
C GLY A 447 -11.02 -2.87 20.67
N TYR A 448 -10.51 -2.14 19.68
CA TYR A 448 -9.42 -2.55 18.79
C TYR A 448 -8.23 -3.23 19.49
N ASN A 449 -7.71 -2.65 20.58
CA ASN A 449 -6.57 -3.22 21.31
C ASN A 449 -6.84 -4.63 21.88
N LYS A 450 -8.07 -4.87 22.35
CA LYS A 450 -8.47 -6.17 22.87
C LYS A 450 -8.69 -7.16 21.72
N GLN A 451 -9.28 -6.71 20.60
CA GLN A 451 -9.40 -7.53 19.39
C GLN A 451 -8.04 -7.98 18.84
N ILE A 452 -7.03 -7.09 18.81
CA ILE A 452 -5.65 -7.45 18.43
C ILE A 452 -5.14 -8.56 19.36
N SER A 453 -5.33 -8.39 20.66
CA SER A 453 -4.83 -9.34 21.65
C SER A 453 -5.50 -10.72 21.48
N MET A 454 -6.78 -10.76 21.11
CA MET A 454 -7.48 -12.00 20.79
C MET A 454 -6.93 -12.67 19.53
N TYR A 455 -6.66 -11.90 18.46
CA TYR A 455 -6.00 -12.41 17.26
C TYR A 455 -4.60 -12.97 17.53
N ILE A 456 -3.78 -12.25 18.31
CA ILE A 456 -2.46 -12.73 18.72
C ILE A 456 -2.60 -14.06 19.46
N LYS A 457 -3.54 -14.15 20.41
CA LYS A 457 -3.78 -15.37 21.19
C LYS A 457 -4.24 -16.55 20.31
N VAL A 458 -5.13 -16.32 19.35
CA VAL A 458 -5.60 -17.38 18.44
C VAL A 458 -4.48 -17.85 17.52
N THR A 459 -3.76 -16.90 16.91
CA THR A 459 -2.68 -17.22 15.98
C THR A 459 -1.47 -17.84 16.69
N ALA A 460 -1.26 -17.62 17.99
CA ALA A 460 -0.09 -18.12 18.73
C ALA A 460 0.12 -19.65 18.65
N LYS A 461 -0.93 -20.41 18.28
CA LYS A 461 -0.87 -21.87 18.04
C LYS A 461 -0.22 -22.24 16.68
N TYR A 462 0.10 -21.25 15.86
CA TYR A 462 0.57 -21.37 14.48
C TYR A 462 1.91 -20.67 14.32
N THR A 463 2.74 -21.21 13.42
CA THR A 463 4.01 -20.62 13.00
C THR A 463 3.79 -19.33 12.22
N ASP A 464 4.84 -18.53 12.06
CA ASP A 464 4.75 -17.27 11.32
C ASP A 464 4.44 -17.54 9.83
N GLU A 465 5.06 -18.57 9.27
CA GLU A 465 4.85 -19.02 7.89
C GLU A 465 3.41 -19.50 7.66
N GLU A 466 2.81 -20.19 8.63
CA GLU A 466 1.40 -20.60 8.54
C GLU A 466 0.45 -19.39 8.55
N VAL A 467 0.74 -18.37 9.38
CA VAL A 467 -0.08 -17.14 9.41
C VAL A 467 0.08 -16.34 8.13
N ILE A 468 1.29 -16.25 7.58
CA ILE A 468 1.56 -15.59 6.30
C ILE A 468 0.85 -16.33 5.17
N LYS A 469 1.00 -17.65 5.07
CA LYS A 469 0.36 -18.47 4.05
C LYS A 469 -1.17 -18.42 4.14
N PHE A 470 -1.73 -18.40 5.36
CA PHE A 470 -3.17 -18.16 5.56
C PHE A 470 -3.60 -16.85 4.91
N TRP A 471 -2.81 -15.80 5.08
CA TRP A 471 -3.10 -14.49 4.52
C TRP A 471 -2.98 -14.43 3.01
N GLU A 472 -1.93 -15.02 2.44
CA GLU A 472 -1.77 -15.17 0.99
C GLU A 472 -2.92 -15.98 0.38
N THR A 473 -3.37 -17.02 1.09
CA THR A 473 -4.54 -17.81 0.71
C THR A 473 -5.85 -17.03 0.84
N LEU A 474 -5.93 -15.95 1.61
CA LEU A 474 -7.12 -15.10 1.64
C LEU A 474 -7.15 -14.11 0.45
N GLN A 475 -5.99 -13.69 -0.07
CA GLN A 475 -5.87 -12.66 -1.10
C GLN A 475 -5.92 -13.16 -2.55
N GLN A 476 -5.58 -14.44 -2.80
CA GLN A 476 -5.71 -15.07 -4.12
C GLN A 476 -7.18 -15.24 -4.56
#